data_AF-A0A0U5INK8-F1
#
_entry.id   AF-A0A0U5INK8-F1
#
_cell.length_a   1.000
_cell.length_b   1.000
_cell.length_c   1.000
_cell.angle_alpha   90.00
_cell.angle_beta   90.00
_cell.angle_gamma   90.00
#
_symmetry.space_group_name_H-M   'P 1'
#
loop_
_entity.id
_entity.type
_entity.pdbx_description
1 polymer ?
#
loop_
_entity_poly.entity_id
_entity_poly.type
_entity_poly.pdbx_seq_one_letter_code
_entity_poly.pdbx_strand_id
1 'polypeptide(L)' 'MFIASQVVRGFRLMYVCVCRAVTDRQIIAAAERGASRLADLRKELGVPGDCGRCGLCANELLRKVAEGRLLPEAPLAACS' A
#
# COMPACT_ATOMS: atom_id res chain seq x y z
N MET A 1 7.14 0.79 33.15
CA MET A 1 6.98 -0.66 32.96
C MET A 1 5.48 -0.94 32.93
N PHE A 2 4.98 -1.58 31.88
CA PHE A 2 3.57 -1.96 31.62
C PHE A 2 2.57 -0.82 31.35
N ILE A 3 2.48 -0.31 30.11
CA ILE A 3 1.28 -0.43 29.24
C ILE A 3 1.79 -0.31 27.79
N ALA A 4 2.60 -1.27 27.36
CA ALA A 4 2.99 -1.49 25.96
C ALA A 4 2.16 -2.63 25.37
N SER A 5 0.85 -2.70 25.65
CA SER A 5 0.08 -3.93 25.44
C SER A 5 -1.24 -3.78 24.68
N GLN A 6 -1.59 -2.60 24.14
CA GLN A 6 -2.84 -2.43 23.36
C GLN A 6 -2.69 -1.87 21.93
N VAL A 7 -1.46 -1.73 21.41
CA VAL A 7 -1.23 -1.16 20.06
C VAL A 7 -1.44 -2.16 18.91
N VAL A 8 -1.73 -3.43 19.20
CA VAL A 8 -1.83 -4.49 18.17
C VAL A 8 -3.20 -4.64 17.50
N ARG A 9 -4.19 -3.79 17.79
CA ARG A 9 -5.55 -3.96 17.27
C ARG A 9 -5.94 -2.88 16.26
N GLY A 10 -5.32 -2.97 15.09
CA GLY A 10 -5.70 -2.16 13.93
C GLY A 10 -5.06 -2.54 12.58
N PHE A 11 -4.27 -3.61 12.53
CA PHE A 11 -3.61 -4.07 11.30
C PHE A 11 -4.60 -4.79 10.38
N ARG A 12 -5.38 -4.05 9.58
CA ARG A 12 -6.07 -4.63 8.42
C ARG A 12 -5.10 -4.68 7.25
N LEU A 13 -4.34 -5.77 7.16
CA LEU A 13 -3.55 -6.11 6.00
C LEU A 13 -4.49 -6.69 4.93
N MET A 14 -4.70 -5.97 3.82
CA MET A 14 -5.44 -6.51 2.69
C MET A 14 -4.46 -6.91 1.58
N TYR A 15 -4.58 -8.15 1.10
CA TYR A 15 -3.91 -8.57 -0.12
C TYR A 15 -4.63 -7.98 -1.34
N VAL A 16 -3.91 -7.17 -2.11
CA VAL A 16 -4.38 -6.63 -3.39
C VAL A 16 -4.07 -7.61 -4.53
N CYS A 17 -2.96 -8.35 -4.43
CA CYS A 17 -2.65 -9.42 -5.38
C CYS A 17 -2.30 -10.72 -4.67
N VAL A 18 -3.15 -11.75 -4.82
CA VAL A 18 -2.87 -13.09 -4.30
C VAL A 18 -1.81 -13.83 -5.13
N CYS A 19 -1.74 -13.56 -6.44
CA CYS A 19 -0.78 -14.22 -7.35
C CYS A 19 0.68 -13.93 -6.94
N ARG A 20 0.97 -12.75 -6.39
CA ARG A 20 2.31 -12.33 -5.96
C ARG A 20 2.41 -11.94 -4.49
N ALA A 21 1.39 -12.30 -3.70
CA ALA A 21 1.26 -11.95 -2.27
C ALA A 21 1.51 -10.46 -1.97
N VAL A 22 1.00 -9.57 -2.84
CA VAL A 22 1.17 -8.11 -2.68
C VAL A 22 0.03 -7.52 -1.86
N THR A 23 0.38 -6.75 -0.84
CA THR A 23 -0.56 -6.02 0.02
C THR A 23 -0.77 -4.58 -0.42
N ASP A 24 -1.86 -3.99 0.05
CA ASP A 24 -2.13 -2.55 -0.04
C ASP A 24 -0.96 -1.71 0.45
N ARG A 25 -0.38 -2.02 1.61
CA ARG A 25 0.77 -1.30 2.16
C ARG A 25 1.99 -1.31 1.25
N GLN A 26 2.27 -2.41 0.56
CA GLN A 26 3.38 -2.46 -0.38
C GLN A 26 3.15 -1.54 -1.58
N ILE A 27 1.91 -1.45 -2.06
CA ILE A 27 1.52 -0.53 -3.14
C ILE A 27 1.60 0.93 -2.67
N ILE A 28 1.15 1.23 -1.44
CA ILE A 28 1.26 2.57 -0.85
C ILE A 28 2.72 2.97 -0.70
N ALA A 29 3.55 2.10 -0.13
CA ALA A 29 4.97 2.38 0.04
C ALA A 29 5.69 2.56 -1.32
N ALA A 30 5.29 1.83 -2.36
CA ALA A 30 5.77 2.04 -3.73
C ALA A 30 5.34 3.41 -4.27
N ALA A 31 4.10 3.82 -4.01
CA ALA A 31 3.59 5.13 -4.41
C ALA A 31 4.34 6.28 -3.71
N GLU A 32 4.64 6.14 -2.41
CA GLU A 32 5.47 7.09 -1.65
C GLU A 32 6.90 7.19 -2.21
N ARG A 33 7.43 6.08 -2.75
CA ARG A 33 8.72 6.07 -3.47
C ARG A 33 8.65 6.66 -4.88
N GLY A 34 7.47 7.10 -5.33
CA GLY A 34 7.27 7.76 -6.62
C GLY A 34 6.58 6.90 -7.69
N ALA A 35 6.08 5.70 -7.35
CA ALA A 35 5.27 4.92 -8.28
C ALA A 35 3.95 5.65 -8.55
N SER A 36 3.70 6.00 -9.82
CA SER A 36 2.47 6.70 -10.23
C SER A 36 1.66 5.92 -11.26
N ARG A 37 2.23 4.82 -11.77
CA ARG A 37 1.64 4.01 -12.84
C ARG A 37 1.71 2.53 -12.48
N LEU A 38 0.79 1.74 -13.04
CA LEU A 38 0.84 0.26 -12.94
C LEU A 38 2.17 -0.32 -13.46
N ALA A 39 2.80 0.33 -14.44
CA ALA A 39 4.11 -0.09 -14.95
C ALA A 39 5.21 0.00 -13.87
N ASP A 40 5.13 0.99 -12.99
CA ASP A 40 6.10 1.19 -11.90
C ASP A 40 5.90 0.09 -10.84
N LEU A 41 4.65 -0.18 -10.46
CA LEU A 41 4.32 -1.32 -9.59
C LEU A 41 4.72 -2.67 -10.19
N ARG A 42 4.65 -2.82 -11.52
CA ARG A 42 5.04 -4.07 -12.17
C ARG A 42 6.54 -4.28 -12.09
N LYS A 43 7.34 -3.21 -12.21
CA LYS A 43 8.79 -3.27 -12.06
C LYS A 43 9.19 -3.54 -10.62
N GLU A 44 8.50 -2.94 -9.66
CA GLU A 44 8.90 -2.94 -8.25
C GLU A 44 8.31 -4.11 -7.44
N LEU A 45 7.01 -4.35 -7.59
CA LEU A 45 6.26 -5.36 -6.84
C LEU A 45 5.79 -6.52 -7.72
N GLY A 46 5.99 -6.43 -9.03
CA GLY A 46 5.50 -7.42 -9.96
C GLY A 46 4.00 -7.35 -10.23
N VAL A 47 3.29 -6.29 -9.86
CA VAL A 47 1.84 -6.19 -10.10
C VAL A 47 1.51 -5.10 -11.13
N PRO A 48 0.61 -5.36 -12.10
CA PRO A 48 -0.15 -6.60 -12.26
C PRO A 48 0.71 -7.73 -12.82
N GLY A 49 0.52 -8.92 -12.26
CA GLY A 49 1.12 -10.16 -12.78
C GLY A 49 0.30 -10.72 -13.95
N ASP A 50 0.65 -11.92 -14.39
CA ASP A 50 0.10 -12.57 -15.60
C ASP A 50 -1.41 -12.83 -15.49
N CYS A 51 -1.92 -12.97 -14.26
CA CYS A 51 -3.34 -13.15 -13.99
C CYS A 51 -4.18 -11.87 -14.18
N GLY A 52 -3.57 -10.67 -14.22
CA GLY A 52 -4.20 -9.37 -14.52
C GLY A 52 -5.26 -8.84 -13.52
N ARG A 53 -5.83 -9.71 -12.69
CA ARG A 53 -7.02 -9.45 -11.84
C ARG A 53 -6.86 -8.30 -10.84
N CYS A 54 -5.66 -8.06 -10.33
CA CYS A 54 -5.41 -6.99 -9.38
C CYS A 54 -5.19 -5.61 -10.05
N GLY A 55 -5.12 -5.54 -11.38
CA GLY A 55 -4.68 -4.33 -12.09
C GLY A 55 -5.55 -3.10 -11.82
N LEU A 56 -6.88 -3.25 -11.89
CA LEU A 56 -7.81 -2.15 -11.61
C LEU A 56 -7.72 -1.70 -10.14
N CYS A 57 -7.68 -2.66 -9.20
CA CYS A 57 -7.61 -2.37 -7.78
C CYS A 57 -6.29 -1.69 -7.39
N ALA A 58 -5.16 -2.18 -7.90
CA ALA A 58 -3.84 -1.60 -7.68
C ALA A 58 -3.72 -0.18 -8.27
N ASN A 59 -4.32 0.06 -9.44
CA ASN A 59 -4.33 1.39 -10.06
C ASN A 59 -5.20 2.38 -9.27
N GLU A 60 -6.39 1.96 -8.85
CA GLU A 60 -7.25 2.81 -8.03
C GLU A 60 -6.57 3.13 -6.68
N LEU A 61 -5.84 2.16 -6.09
CA LEU A 61 -5.07 2.41 -4.87
C LEU A 61 -3.93 3.42 -5.11
N LEU A 62 -3.15 3.25 -6.17
CA LEU A 62 -2.12 4.23 -6.58
C LEU A 62 -2.70 5.64 -6.72
N ARG A 63 -3.83 5.74 -7.42
CA ARG A 63 -4.48 7.02 -7.68
C ARG A 63 -4.95 7.68 -6.38
N LYS A 64 -5.53 6.92 -5.46
CA LYS A 64 -5.93 7.42 -4.14
C LYS A 64 -4.74 7.92 -3.32
N VAL A 65 -3.59 7.24 -3.39
CA VAL A 65 -2.36 7.70 -2.71
C VAL A 65 -1.82 8.97 -3.37
N ALA A 66 -1.78 9.02 -4.70
CA ALA A 66 -1.32 10.19 -5.46
C ALA A 66 -2.22 11.42 -5.25
N GLU A 67 -3.54 11.22 -5.09
CA GLU A 67 -4.51 12.26 -4.75
C GLU A 67 -4.47 12.67 -3.26
N GLY A 68 -3.62 12.04 -2.44
CA GLY A 68 -3.57 12.25 -0.99
C GLY A 68 -4.87 11.86 -0.27
N ARG A 69 -5.74 11.11 -0.94
CA ARG A 69 -7.08 10.71 -0.48
C ARG A 69 -7.06 9.37 0.25
N LEU A 70 -6.04 8.55 0.00
CA LEU A 70 -5.60 7.55 0.95
C LEU A 70 -4.65 8.28 1.89
N LEU A 71 -5.01 8.45 3.16
CA LEU A 71 -4.03 8.81 4.17
C LEU A 71 -3.01 7.65 4.15
N PRO A 72 -1.74 7.87 3.73
CA PRO A 72 -0.70 6.96 4.17
C PRO A 72 -0.79 6.94 5.70
N GLU A 73 -0.55 5.80 6.32
CA GLU A 73 -0.30 5.78 7.77
C GLU A 73 0.97 6.58 7.96
N ALA A 74 0.81 7.90 8.07
CA ALA A 74 1.89 8.86 8.21
C ALA A 74 2.78 8.32 9.32
N PRO A 75 4.09 8.12 9.10
CA PRO A 75 4.98 8.11 10.25
C PRO A 75 4.72 9.46 10.90
N LEU A 76 4.18 9.44 12.12
CA LEU A 76 3.78 10.60 12.92
C LEU A 76 4.89 11.66 12.88
N ALA A 77 4.80 12.54 11.88
CA ALA A 77 5.28 13.89 11.94
C ALA A 77 4.15 14.68 12.58
N ALA A 78 4.03 14.58 13.90
CA ALA A 78 3.24 15.51 14.69
C ALA A 78 3.71 15.55 16.14
N CYS A 79 4.27 16.72 16.48
CA CYS A 79 4.41 17.36 17.79
C CYS A 79 5.74 17.14 18.57
N SER A 80 6.34 18.30 18.85
CA SER A 80 7.54 18.62 19.64
C SER A 80 7.57 18.08 21.06
#